data_AF-A0AAD4EFQ2-F1
#
_entry.id   AF-A0AAD4EFQ2-F1
#
_cell.length_a   1.000
_cell.length_b   1.000
_cell.length_c   1.000
_cell.angle_alpha   90.00
_cell.angle_beta   90.00
_cell.angle_gamma   90.00
#
_symmetry.space_group_name_H-M   'P 1'
#
loop_
_entity.id
_entity.type
_entity.pdbx_description
1 polymer ?
#
loop_
_entity_poly.entity_id
_entity_poly.type
_entity_poly.pdbx_seq_one_letter_code
_entity_poly.pdbx_strand_id
1 'polypeptide(L)'
;MGRTRTKAKKSVSAVMNSSQSSSSSAAPAISALLDKAQELIVQCDFPLARKFIDRALVRDDGSVSEKNQAKEMMGVVLLETGEVDEARELFLSLLPPHPTAPTPPPPSAHLYLAQLSADPHTALKHYQAAIDILQTQLKGKAPLPAQEDEHDEGEDEVRSNIVRAYVGMVEVWMDPEYDLCFDPAASSTCDSLLANALQIDPHDLEALQCLASVRLSQEKTEEALAALLTFPPSSPNAPPARNQALVAALPLSVRLARAKLLLECGAYHDALDVLENVLASDDSSVEGWYLMGWGWWLVAERQKEGGEVEGSEGLTWEDIARDSRDCLETCQMLHKSQSDPDTPILEHVQELLGTLDALGITPSPIQDDEEGDGDGWEDASDDEDVEMS
;
A
#
# COMPACT_ATOMS: atom_id res chain seq x y z
N MET A 1 -53.85 48.00 -20.87
CA MET A 1 -55.31 48.04 -21.10
C MET A 1 -55.57 48.22 -22.59
N GLY A 2 -56.52 47.47 -23.17
CA GLY A 2 -56.94 47.50 -24.59
C GLY A 2 -56.60 46.18 -25.32
N ARG A 3 -57.38 45.09 -25.26
CA ARG A 3 -58.65 44.78 -26.00
C ARG A 3 -58.48 44.97 -27.53
N THR A 4 -58.73 44.04 -28.46
CA THR A 4 -59.55 42.81 -28.51
C THR A 4 -59.31 41.99 -29.80
N ARG A 5 -59.64 40.69 -29.73
CA ARG A 5 -59.71 39.61 -30.75
C ARG A 5 -60.64 39.85 -31.96
N THR A 6 -60.41 39.11 -33.06
CA THR A 6 -61.37 38.20 -33.79
C THR A 6 -60.61 37.35 -34.85
N LYS A 7 -60.47 36.02 -34.75
CA LYS A 7 -61.34 34.86 -35.10
C LYS A 7 -61.26 34.31 -36.55
N ALA A 8 -60.76 33.05 -36.64
CA ALA A 8 -61.12 31.89 -37.50
C ALA A 8 -60.86 31.95 -39.03
N LYS A 9 -60.43 30.89 -39.75
CA LYS A 9 -60.94 29.50 -39.75
C LYS A 9 -59.96 28.50 -40.44
N LYS A 10 -60.06 27.23 -40.02
CA LYS A 10 -59.35 25.99 -40.45
C LYS A 10 -59.26 25.73 -41.97
N SER A 11 -58.13 25.12 -42.39
CA SER A 11 -58.12 23.96 -43.30
C SER A 11 -56.92 23.04 -43.01
N VAL A 12 -57.21 21.76 -42.90
CA VAL A 12 -56.33 20.62 -42.59
C VAL A 12 -55.42 20.28 -43.77
N SER A 13 -54.15 19.90 -43.52
CA SER A 13 -53.49 18.84 -44.29
C SER A 13 -52.25 18.27 -43.59
N ALA A 14 -52.17 16.94 -43.66
CA ALA A 14 -51.02 16.05 -43.54
C ALA A 14 -50.24 15.98 -42.21
N VAL A 15 -50.63 14.95 -41.46
CA VAL A 15 -49.78 14.15 -40.57
C VAL A 15 -48.45 13.85 -41.28
N MET A 16 -47.37 14.48 -40.84
CA MET A 16 -46.01 13.97 -41.07
C MET A 16 -45.70 13.01 -39.93
N ASN A 17 -45.69 11.74 -40.29
CA ASN A 17 -45.21 10.63 -39.49
C ASN A 17 -43.80 10.98 -39.00
N SER A 18 -43.63 11.24 -37.70
CA SER A 18 -42.31 11.33 -37.09
C SER A 18 -41.74 9.92 -37.05
N SER A 19 -41.08 9.54 -38.13
CA SER A 19 -40.20 8.38 -38.16
C SER A 19 -39.20 8.52 -37.03
N GLN A 20 -39.38 7.68 -36.00
CA GLN A 20 -38.36 7.36 -35.02
C GLN A 20 -37.11 6.97 -35.80
N SER A 21 -36.13 7.86 -35.82
CA SER A 21 -34.76 7.50 -36.16
C SER A 21 -34.24 6.64 -35.01
N SER A 22 -34.42 5.33 -35.11
CA SER A 22 -33.64 4.37 -34.36
C SER A 22 -32.18 4.55 -34.77
N SER A 23 -31.44 5.39 -34.06
CA SER A 23 -30.00 5.42 -34.14
C SER A 23 -29.51 4.05 -33.70
N SER A 24 -29.11 3.21 -34.65
CA SER A 24 -28.36 1.99 -34.39
C SER A 24 -27.07 2.40 -33.69
N SER A 25 -27.05 2.35 -32.36
CA SER A 25 -25.83 2.58 -31.59
C SER A 25 -24.86 1.47 -31.96
N ALA A 26 -23.81 1.81 -32.71
CA ALA A 26 -22.74 0.88 -33.03
C ALA A 26 -22.21 0.26 -31.73
N ALA A 27 -21.90 -1.03 -31.74
CA ALA A 27 -21.29 -1.68 -30.59
C ALA A 27 -19.97 -0.96 -30.25
N PRO A 28 -19.65 -0.75 -28.97
CA PRO A 28 -18.39 -0.12 -28.57
C PRO A 28 -17.20 -0.93 -29.10
N ALA A 29 -16.08 -0.25 -29.35
CA ALA A 29 -14.81 -0.90 -29.69
C ALA A 29 -14.32 -1.78 -28.53
N ILE A 30 -13.48 -2.78 -28.83
CA ILE A 30 -12.93 -3.67 -27.80
C ILE A 30 -12.01 -2.91 -26.86
N SER A 31 -11.12 -2.06 -27.38
CA SER A 31 -10.34 -1.12 -26.57
C SER A 31 -11.21 -0.36 -25.55
N ALA A 32 -12.33 0.22 -25.96
CA ALA A 32 -13.23 0.93 -25.05
C ALA A 32 -13.90 0.03 -23.98
N LEU A 33 -14.10 -1.27 -24.27
CA LEU A 33 -14.54 -2.24 -23.27
C LEU A 33 -13.44 -2.55 -22.27
N LEU A 34 -12.19 -2.65 -22.72
CA LEU A 34 -11.03 -2.91 -21.87
C LEU A 34 -10.70 -1.70 -21.00
N ASP A 35 -10.70 -0.49 -21.56
CA ASP A 35 -10.53 0.76 -20.80
C ASP A 35 -11.56 0.85 -19.68
N LYS A 36 -12.83 0.54 -20.00
CA LYS A 36 -13.89 0.56 -18.98
C LYS A 36 -13.72 -0.53 -17.93
N ALA A 37 -13.30 -1.73 -18.34
CA ALA A 37 -13.00 -2.81 -17.39
C ALA A 37 -11.84 -2.42 -16.46
N GLN A 38 -10.82 -1.73 -16.97
CA GLN A 38 -9.67 -1.28 -16.18
C GLN A 38 -10.10 -0.24 -15.13
N GLU A 39 -10.93 0.74 -15.51
CA GLU A 39 -11.52 1.69 -14.55
C GLU A 39 -12.28 0.98 -13.43
N LEU A 40 -13.05 -0.06 -13.77
CA LEU A 40 -13.84 -0.81 -12.80
C LEU A 40 -12.97 -1.67 -11.88
N ILE A 41 -11.88 -2.25 -12.39
CA ILE A 41 -10.87 -2.95 -11.57
C ILE A 41 -10.25 -1.97 -10.57
N VAL A 42 -9.86 -0.77 -11.00
CA VAL A 42 -9.30 0.27 -10.13
C VAL A 42 -10.30 0.72 -9.05
N GLN A 43 -11.60 0.66 -9.35
CA GLN A 43 -12.68 0.95 -8.40
C GLN A 43 -13.09 -0.26 -7.55
N CYS A 44 -12.42 -1.41 -7.71
CA CYS A 44 -12.75 -2.69 -7.09
C CYS A 44 -14.17 -3.21 -7.39
N ASP A 45 -14.81 -2.75 -8.47
CA ASP A 45 -16.09 -3.31 -8.96
C ASP A 45 -15.81 -4.50 -9.90
N PHE A 46 -15.25 -5.56 -9.32
CA PHE A 46 -14.88 -6.79 -10.03
C PHE A 46 -16.07 -7.48 -10.72
N PRO A 47 -17.28 -7.58 -10.10
CA PRO A 47 -18.43 -8.19 -10.76
C PRO A 47 -18.86 -7.46 -12.04
N LEU A 48 -18.75 -6.13 -12.07
CA LEU A 48 -19.05 -5.36 -13.28
C LEU A 48 -17.89 -5.42 -14.27
N ALA A 49 -16.63 -5.33 -13.82
CA ALA A 49 -15.46 -5.48 -14.67
C ALA A 49 -15.50 -6.80 -15.45
N ARG A 50 -15.82 -7.91 -14.78
CA ARG A 50 -15.99 -9.24 -15.39
C ARG A 50 -16.91 -9.22 -16.61
N LYS A 51 -18.06 -8.54 -16.52
CA LYS A 51 -19.04 -8.45 -17.62
C LYS A 51 -18.49 -7.71 -18.84
N PHE A 52 -17.67 -6.68 -18.64
CA PHE A 52 -17.02 -5.96 -19.74
C PHE A 52 -15.94 -6.82 -20.41
N ILE A 53 -15.17 -7.55 -19.60
CA ILE A 53 -14.10 -8.43 -20.10
C ILE A 53 -14.69 -9.63 -20.84
N ASP A 54 -15.72 -10.29 -20.32
CA ASP A 54 -16.45 -11.37 -21.01
C ASP A 54 -16.97 -10.90 -22.37
N ARG A 55 -17.51 -9.68 -22.42
CA ARG A 55 -17.97 -9.07 -23.66
C ARG A 55 -16.82 -8.80 -24.64
N ALA A 56 -15.62 -8.49 -24.16
CA ALA A 56 -14.45 -8.35 -25.02
C ALA A 56 -13.95 -9.72 -25.54
N LEU A 57 -13.93 -10.75 -24.70
CA LEU A 57 -13.41 -12.08 -25.02
C LEU A 57 -14.25 -12.84 -26.06
N VAL A 58 -15.58 -12.70 -26.01
CA VAL A 58 -16.50 -13.38 -26.94
C VAL A 58 -16.51 -12.73 -28.34
N ARG A 59 -15.86 -11.58 -28.52
CA ARG A 59 -15.87 -10.88 -29.81
C ARG A 59 -14.85 -11.46 -30.80
N ASP A 60 -15.32 -11.65 -32.03
CA ASP A 60 -14.49 -12.16 -33.13
C ASP A 60 -13.61 -11.07 -33.77
N ASP A 61 -13.98 -9.80 -33.65
CA ASP A 61 -13.29 -8.67 -34.26
C ASP A 61 -12.11 -8.12 -33.44
N GLY A 62 -11.77 -8.76 -32.32
CA GLY A 62 -10.64 -8.38 -31.47
C GLY A 62 -9.30 -8.85 -32.00
N SER A 63 -8.31 -7.96 -31.93
CA SER A 63 -6.92 -8.31 -32.18
C SER A 63 -6.41 -9.33 -31.16
N VAL A 64 -5.33 -10.04 -31.52
CA VAL A 64 -4.68 -10.99 -30.59
C VAL A 64 -4.21 -10.28 -29.32
N SER A 65 -3.69 -9.05 -29.46
CA SER A 65 -3.25 -8.23 -28.32
C SER A 65 -4.39 -7.90 -27.37
N GLU A 66 -5.52 -7.41 -27.88
CA GLU A 66 -6.69 -7.09 -27.06
C GLU A 66 -7.26 -8.32 -26.37
N LYS A 67 -7.27 -9.47 -27.04
CA LYS A 67 -7.73 -10.73 -26.42
C LYS A 67 -6.81 -11.20 -25.31
N ASN A 68 -5.50 -11.01 -25.45
CA ASN A 68 -4.55 -11.36 -24.40
C ASN A 68 -4.65 -10.40 -23.21
N GLN A 69 -4.75 -9.09 -23.47
CA GLN A 69 -5.00 -8.09 -22.42
C GLN A 69 -6.30 -8.40 -21.65
N ALA A 70 -7.37 -8.76 -22.37
CA ALA A 70 -8.62 -9.19 -21.74
C ALA A 70 -8.44 -10.41 -20.82
N LYS A 71 -7.62 -11.38 -21.21
CA LYS A 71 -7.30 -12.55 -20.37
C LYS A 71 -6.48 -12.17 -19.14
N GLU A 72 -5.49 -11.29 -19.30
CA GLU A 72 -4.70 -10.77 -18.16
C GLU A 72 -5.62 -10.09 -17.14
N MET A 73 -6.50 -9.20 -17.60
CA MET A 73 -7.48 -8.51 -16.75
C MET A 73 -8.48 -9.47 -16.10
N MET A 74 -8.96 -10.48 -16.84
CA MET A 74 -9.84 -11.51 -16.26
C MET A 74 -9.11 -12.32 -15.19
N GLY A 75 -7.82 -12.62 -15.37
CA GLY A 75 -7.01 -13.30 -14.37
C GLY A 75 -6.96 -12.53 -13.06
N VAL A 76 -6.76 -11.21 -13.13
CA VAL A 76 -6.83 -10.32 -11.95
C VAL A 76 -8.21 -10.38 -11.31
N VAL A 77 -9.29 -10.22 -12.08
CA VAL A 77 -10.66 -10.28 -11.55
C VAL A 77 -10.97 -11.62 -10.88
N LEU A 78 -10.48 -12.74 -11.41
CA LEU A 78 -10.64 -14.06 -10.81
C LEU A 78 -9.90 -14.16 -9.47
N LEU A 79 -8.66 -13.65 -9.39
CA LEU A 79 -7.92 -13.59 -8.12
C LEU A 79 -8.66 -12.77 -7.05
N GLU A 80 -9.11 -11.57 -7.40
CA GLU A 80 -9.81 -10.67 -6.48
C GLU A 80 -11.19 -11.19 -6.04
N THR A 81 -11.76 -12.14 -6.78
CA THR A 81 -13.03 -12.81 -6.44
C THR A 81 -12.84 -14.19 -5.79
N GLY A 82 -11.59 -14.60 -5.56
CA GLY A 82 -11.25 -15.87 -4.89
C GLY A 82 -11.25 -17.11 -5.81
N GLU A 83 -11.40 -16.94 -7.12
CA GLU A 83 -11.40 -18.00 -8.13
C GLU A 83 -9.95 -18.35 -8.54
N VAL A 84 -9.12 -18.72 -7.55
CA VAL A 84 -7.65 -18.83 -7.70
C VAL A 84 -7.22 -19.86 -8.74
N ASP A 85 -7.87 -21.03 -8.77
CA ASP A 85 -7.53 -22.09 -9.73
C ASP A 85 -7.89 -21.70 -11.17
N GLU A 86 -9.02 -21.02 -11.37
CA GLU A 86 -9.41 -20.50 -12.69
C GLU A 86 -8.44 -19.43 -13.17
N ALA A 87 -8.00 -18.54 -12.27
CA ALA A 87 -6.99 -17.53 -12.59
C ALA A 87 -5.67 -18.19 -13.02
N ARG A 88 -5.21 -19.22 -12.29
CA ARG A 88 -3.98 -19.97 -12.61
C ARG A 88 -4.04 -20.56 -14.02
N GLU A 89 -5.12 -21.28 -14.35
CA GLU A 89 -5.30 -21.88 -15.68
C GLU A 89 -5.35 -20.80 -16.78
N LEU A 90 -5.97 -19.66 -16.49
CA LEU A 90 -6.04 -18.56 -17.43
C LEU A 90 -4.66 -17.96 -17.72
N PHE A 91 -3.83 -17.73 -16.70
CA PHE A 91 -2.45 -17.26 -16.88
C PHE A 91 -1.58 -18.30 -17.59
N LEU A 92 -1.75 -19.60 -17.29
CA LEU A 92 -1.07 -20.67 -18.03
C LEU A 92 -1.43 -20.66 -19.52
N SER A 93 -2.66 -20.28 -19.87
CA SER A 93 -3.09 -20.16 -21.27
C SER A 93 -2.36 -19.04 -22.06
N LEU A 94 -1.72 -18.12 -21.35
CA LEU A 94 -0.91 -17.02 -21.91
C LEU A 94 0.56 -17.42 -22.12
N LEU A 95 0.97 -18.61 -21.68
CA LEU A 95 2.36 -19.08 -21.77
C LEU A 95 2.51 -20.29 -22.71
N PRO A 96 3.65 -20.45 -23.40
CA PRO A 96 3.98 -21.69 -24.09
C PRO A 96 3.97 -22.89 -23.10
N PRO A 97 3.55 -24.10 -23.54
CA PRO A 97 3.24 -24.51 -24.90
C PRO A 97 1.77 -24.31 -25.33
N HIS A 98 0.99 -23.48 -24.62
CA HIS A 98 -0.42 -23.29 -24.96
C HIS A 98 -0.57 -22.79 -26.42
N PRO A 99 -1.44 -23.38 -27.26
CA PRO A 99 -1.47 -23.09 -28.70
C PRO A 99 -1.79 -21.64 -29.06
N THR A 100 -2.47 -20.92 -28.16
CA THR A 100 -2.87 -19.52 -28.36
C THR A 100 -1.99 -18.55 -27.57
N ALA A 101 -0.87 -19.02 -27.01
CA ALA A 101 0.00 -18.16 -26.23
C ALA A 101 0.65 -17.07 -27.12
N PRO A 102 0.66 -15.80 -26.68
CA PRO A 102 1.43 -14.76 -27.36
C PRO A 102 2.94 -15.05 -27.37
N THR A 103 3.62 -14.49 -28.38
CA THR A 103 5.07 -14.51 -28.51
C THR A 103 5.58 -13.08 -28.74
N PRO A 104 6.34 -12.48 -27.81
CA PRO A 104 6.69 -13.01 -26.49
C PRO A 104 5.46 -13.09 -25.55
N PRO A 105 5.49 -13.95 -24.52
CA PRO A 105 4.44 -14.00 -23.51
C PRO A 105 4.41 -12.70 -22.68
N PRO A 106 3.26 -12.32 -22.09
CA PRO A 106 3.18 -11.17 -21.21
C PRO A 106 3.95 -11.46 -19.91
N PRO A 107 4.78 -10.53 -19.43
CA PRO A 107 5.54 -10.72 -18.20
C PRO A 107 4.63 -10.85 -16.97
N SER A 108 3.48 -10.16 -16.97
CA SER A 108 2.44 -10.25 -15.93
C SER A 108 2.01 -11.68 -15.64
N ALA A 109 1.81 -12.51 -16.67
CA ALA A 109 1.39 -13.90 -16.50
C ALA A 109 2.46 -14.72 -15.74
N HIS A 110 3.74 -14.47 -16.01
CA HIS A 110 4.82 -15.06 -15.23
C HIS A 110 4.82 -14.54 -13.79
N LEU A 111 4.67 -13.22 -13.56
CA LEU A 111 4.63 -12.65 -12.21
C LEU A 111 3.49 -13.24 -11.36
N TYR A 112 2.28 -13.33 -11.90
CA TYR A 112 1.14 -13.95 -11.20
C TYR A 112 1.37 -15.44 -10.95
N LEU A 113 1.84 -16.19 -11.95
CA LEU A 113 2.10 -17.62 -11.77
C LEU A 113 3.22 -17.90 -10.76
N ALA A 114 4.18 -16.98 -10.61
CA ALA A 114 5.19 -17.10 -9.58
C ALA A 114 4.57 -17.05 -8.17
N GLN A 115 3.69 -16.07 -7.92
CA GLN A 115 2.97 -15.92 -6.65
C GLN A 115 1.98 -17.06 -6.37
N LEU A 116 1.39 -17.65 -7.43
CA LEU A 116 0.43 -18.74 -7.32
C LEU A 116 1.05 -20.15 -7.26
N SER A 117 2.38 -20.23 -7.34
CA SER A 117 3.13 -21.49 -7.37
C SER A 117 3.35 -22.01 -5.96
N ALA A 118 2.93 -23.24 -5.70
CA ALA A 118 3.25 -23.95 -4.46
C ALA A 118 4.69 -24.52 -4.44
N ASP A 119 5.32 -24.68 -5.60
CA ASP A 119 6.72 -25.11 -5.71
C ASP A 119 7.63 -23.89 -5.81
N PRO A 120 8.57 -23.68 -4.87
CA PRO A 120 9.39 -22.48 -4.86
C PRO A 120 10.34 -22.41 -6.06
N HIS A 121 10.85 -23.56 -6.54
CA HIS A 121 11.70 -23.56 -7.74
C HIS A 121 10.95 -23.18 -9.00
N THR A 122 9.68 -23.53 -9.10
CA THR A 122 8.79 -23.10 -10.19
C THR A 122 8.48 -21.60 -10.07
N ALA A 123 8.25 -21.09 -8.86
CA ALA A 123 8.10 -19.66 -8.62
C ALA A 123 9.31 -18.86 -9.10
N LEU A 124 10.52 -19.28 -8.69
CA LEU A 124 11.79 -18.66 -9.10
C LEU A 124 11.99 -18.67 -10.62
N LYS A 125 11.61 -19.75 -11.32
CA LYS A 125 11.66 -19.81 -12.79
C LYS A 125 10.70 -18.82 -13.45
N HIS A 126 9.49 -18.68 -12.90
CA HIS A 126 8.53 -17.71 -13.41
C HIS A 126 9.03 -16.28 -13.21
N TYR A 127 9.53 -15.92 -12.02
CA TYR A 127 10.14 -14.60 -11.80
C TYR A 127 11.30 -14.34 -12.75
N GLN A 128 12.22 -15.29 -12.91
CA GLN A 128 13.35 -15.13 -13.83
C GLN A 128 12.89 -14.90 -15.28
N ALA A 129 11.88 -15.67 -15.73
CA ALA A 129 11.33 -15.48 -17.08
C ALA A 129 10.66 -14.10 -17.25
N ALA A 130 9.95 -13.60 -16.23
CA ALA A 130 9.41 -12.23 -16.26
C ALA A 130 10.52 -11.19 -16.37
N ILE A 131 11.58 -11.32 -15.56
CA ILE A 131 12.76 -10.43 -15.58
C ILE A 131 13.41 -10.42 -16.96
N ASP A 132 13.64 -11.58 -17.57
CA ASP A 132 14.28 -11.69 -18.90
C ASP A 132 13.46 -10.96 -19.99
N ILE A 133 12.12 -11.10 -19.93
CA ILE A 133 11.20 -10.41 -20.85
C ILE A 133 11.24 -8.90 -20.62
N LEU A 134 11.10 -8.46 -19.38
CA LEU A 134 11.08 -7.04 -19.00
C LEU A 134 12.42 -6.34 -19.30
N GLN A 135 13.56 -7.00 -19.03
CA GLN A 135 14.88 -6.48 -19.40
C GLN A 135 15.05 -6.35 -20.92
N THR A 136 14.45 -7.27 -21.70
CA THR A 136 14.45 -7.17 -23.16
C THR A 136 13.60 -5.99 -23.63
N GLN A 137 12.46 -5.74 -23.00
CA GLN A 137 11.62 -4.57 -23.28
C GLN A 137 12.37 -3.27 -22.99
N LEU A 138 13.08 -3.20 -21.86
CA LEU A 138 13.88 -2.03 -21.48
C LEU A 138 15.04 -1.76 -22.45
N LYS A 139 15.71 -2.80 -22.95
CA LYS A 139 16.79 -2.67 -23.96
C LYS A 139 16.27 -2.35 -25.37
N GLY A 140 15.05 -2.78 -25.70
CA GLY A 140 14.42 -2.59 -27.01
C GLY A 140 13.95 -1.15 -27.26
N LYS A 141 13.73 -0.37 -26.20
CA LYS A 141 13.51 1.08 -26.24
C LYS A 141 14.86 1.80 -26.34
N ALA A 142 15.46 1.83 -27.53
CA ALA A 142 16.70 2.60 -27.76
C ALA A 142 16.45 4.12 -27.53
N PRO A 143 17.43 4.88 -27.00
CA PRO A 143 17.23 6.28 -26.67
C PRO A 143 16.97 7.09 -27.95
N LEU A 144 15.74 7.58 -28.09
CA LEU A 144 15.48 8.75 -28.92
C LEU A 144 16.32 9.91 -28.36
N PRO A 145 16.87 10.81 -29.20
CA PRO A 145 17.66 11.92 -28.70
C PRO A 145 16.84 12.76 -27.74
N ALA A 146 17.25 12.70 -26.47
CA ALA A 146 16.82 13.45 -25.30
C ALA A 146 15.96 14.69 -25.59
N GLN A 147 14.67 14.60 -25.29
CA GLN A 147 14.01 15.66 -24.55
C GLN A 147 14.12 15.27 -23.08
N GLU A 148 15.03 15.91 -22.35
CA GLU A 148 15.45 15.57 -20.99
C GLU A 148 14.35 15.71 -19.91
N ASP A 149 13.08 15.90 -20.29
CA ASP A 149 11.97 16.21 -19.40
C ASP A 149 10.70 15.35 -19.60
N GLU A 150 10.67 14.38 -20.52
CA GLU A 150 9.57 13.40 -20.59
C GLU A 150 9.92 12.16 -19.78
N HIS A 151 9.43 12.12 -18.54
CA HIS A 151 9.41 10.94 -17.69
C HIS A 151 8.60 9.84 -18.41
N ASP A 152 9.24 8.81 -18.96
CA ASP A 152 8.53 7.67 -19.57
C ASP A 152 7.94 6.81 -18.46
N GLU A 153 6.71 7.13 -18.03
CA GLU A 153 5.94 6.37 -17.04
C GLU A 153 5.95 4.86 -17.35
N GLY A 154 5.96 4.48 -18.63
CA GLY A 154 6.00 3.08 -19.04
C GLY A 154 7.39 2.42 -18.89
N GLU A 155 8.50 3.17 -18.86
CA GLU A 155 9.80 2.62 -18.46
C GLU A 155 9.88 2.40 -16.95
N ASP A 156 9.31 3.31 -16.16
CA ASP A 156 9.36 3.20 -14.70
C ASP A 156 8.47 2.07 -14.19
N GLU A 157 7.31 1.84 -14.81
CA GLU A 157 6.51 0.63 -14.56
C GLU A 157 7.28 -0.65 -14.89
N VAL A 158 8.07 -0.67 -15.96
CA VAL A 158 8.91 -1.84 -16.32
C VAL A 158 10.03 -2.03 -15.29
N ARG A 159 10.74 -0.96 -14.90
CA ARG A 159 11.78 -1.01 -13.86
C ARG A 159 11.21 -1.51 -12.54
N SER A 160 10.10 -0.93 -12.09
CA SER A 160 9.39 -1.33 -10.86
C SER A 160 9.00 -2.81 -10.89
N ASN A 161 8.45 -3.31 -12.00
CA ASN A 161 8.10 -4.73 -12.12
C ASN A 161 9.33 -5.65 -12.07
N ILE A 162 10.49 -5.23 -12.59
CA ILE A 162 11.73 -6.02 -12.47
C ILE A 162 12.21 -6.03 -11.01
N VAL A 163 12.21 -4.88 -10.34
CA VAL A 163 12.60 -4.78 -8.92
C VAL A 163 11.71 -5.66 -8.06
N ARG A 164 10.39 -5.55 -8.22
CA ARG A 164 9.41 -6.39 -7.52
C ARG A 164 9.60 -7.88 -7.78
N ALA A 165 9.97 -8.27 -9.00
CA ALA A 165 10.28 -9.66 -9.31
C ALA A 165 11.54 -10.15 -8.56
N TYR A 166 12.59 -9.33 -8.47
CA TYR A 166 13.78 -9.67 -7.66
C TYR A 166 13.44 -9.78 -6.18
N VAL A 167 12.66 -8.85 -5.63
CA VAL A 167 12.19 -8.92 -4.23
C VAL A 167 11.39 -10.19 -4.01
N GLY A 168 10.42 -10.51 -4.87
CA GLY A 168 9.64 -11.75 -4.79
C GLY A 168 10.51 -13.02 -4.85
N MET A 169 11.63 -13.01 -5.57
CA MET A 169 12.59 -14.13 -5.53
C MET A 169 13.31 -14.22 -4.19
N VAL A 170 13.68 -13.10 -3.56
CA VAL A 170 14.29 -13.08 -2.22
C VAL A 170 13.29 -13.59 -1.18
N GLU A 171 12.03 -13.17 -1.26
CA GLU A 171 10.97 -13.65 -0.39
C GLU A 171 10.82 -15.17 -0.47
N VAL A 172 10.81 -15.75 -1.68
CA VAL A 172 10.78 -17.23 -1.84
C VAL A 172 11.97 -17.92 -1.16
N TRP A 173 13.15 -17.32 -1.16
CA TRP A 173 14.32 -17.87 -0.46
C TRP A 173 14.23 -17.74 1.06
N MET A 174 13.59 -16.67 1.55
CA MET A 174 13.48 -16.34 2.97
C MET A 174 12.19 -16.85 3.61
N ASP A 175 11.26 -17.38 2.82
CA ASP A 175 9.97 -17.88 3.29
C ASP A 175 10.18 -19.10 4.21
N PRO A 176 9.65 -19.05 5.44
CA PRO A 176 9.79 -20.15 6.40
C PRO A 176 9.06 -21.44 5.96
N GLU A 177 8.12 -21.39 5.02
CA GLU A 177 7.40 -22.58 4.52
C GLU A 177 8.30 -23.48 3.66
N TYR A 178 9.27 -22.90 2.94
CA TYR A 178 10.08 -23.63 1.97
C TYR A 178 11.42 -24.15 2.51
N ASP A 179 11.82 -23.73 3.72
CA ASP A 179 13.12 -24.06 4.33
C ASP A 179 14.35 -23.74 3.44
N LEU A 180 14.17 -22.94 2.38
CA LEU A 180 15.25 -22.60 1.44
C LEU A 180 16.33 -21.73 2.07
N CYS A 181 16.00 -21.00 3.12
CA CYS A 181 16.93 -20.17 3.88
C CYS A 181 18.05 -20.99 4.55
N PHE A 182 17.87 -22.31 4.71
CA PHE A 182 18.89 -23.22 5.23
C PHE A 182 19.89 -23.71 4.17
N ASP A 183 19.65 -23.44 2.88
CA ASP A 183 20.61 -23.76 1.83
C ASP A 183 21.87 -22.87 1.98
N PRO A 184 23.09 -23.43 1.91
CA PRO A 184 24.32 -22.65 2.00
C PRO A 184 24.45 -21.53 0.95
N ALA A 185 23.75 -21.65 -0.18
CA ALA A 185 23.73 -20.66 -1.25
C ALA A 185 22.71 -19.54 -1.01
N ALA A 186 21.74 -19.70 -0.09
CA ALA A 186 20.62 -18.77 0.10
C ALA A 186 21.10 -17.33 0.33
N SER A 187 21.98 -17.14 1.32
CA SER A 187 22.54 -15.83 1.68
C SER A 187 23.21 -15.13 0.49
N SER A 188 24.10 -15.83 -0.23
CA SER A 188 24.78 -15.28 -1.41
C SER A 188 23.85 -15.01 -2.59
N THR A 189 22.78 -15.79 -2.70
CA THR A 189 21.76 -15.64 -3.75
C THR A 189 20.92 -14.40 -3.48
N CYS A 190 20.41 -14.24 -2.26
CA CYS A 190 19.68 -13.04 -1.84
C CYS A 190 20.51 -11.76 -2.03
N ASP A 191 21.80 -11.78 -1.66
CA ASP A 191 22.72 -10.65 -1.89
C ASP A 191 22.81 -10.28 -3.38
N SER A 192 22.90 -11.28 -4.26
CA SER A 192 22.99 -11.06 -5.71
C SER A 192 21.68 -10.53 -6.29
N LEU A 193 20.54 -11.06 -5.85
CA LEU A 193 19.21 -10.61 -6.29
C LEU A 193 18.97 -9.15 -5.89
N LEU A 194 19.24 -8.80 -4.63
CA LEU A 194 19.08 -7.44 -4.11
C LEU A 194 20.04 -6.45 -4.78
N ALA A 195 21.30 -6.86 -5.03
CA ALA A 195 22.24 -6.02 -5.77
C ALA A 195 21.75 -5.71 -7.19
N ASN A 196 21.16 -6.69 -7.88
CA ASN A 196 20.57 -6.47 -9.20
C ASN A 196 19.33 -5.57 -9.15
N ALA A 197 18.47 -5.74 -8.14
CA ALA A 197 17.29 -4.88 -7.93
C ALA A 197 17.70 -3.42 -7.72
N LEU A 198 18.64 -3.17 -6.79
CA LEU A 198 19.11 -1.83 -6.46
C LEU A 198 20.00 -1.21 -7.56
N GLN A 199 20.51 -2.00 -8.50
CA GLN A 199 21.15 -1.48 -9.70
C GLN A 199 20.13 -0.86 -10.66
N ILE A 200 18.88 -1.34 -10.66
CA ILE A 200 17.79 -0.83 -11.50
C ILE A 200 17.20 0.44 -10.88
N ASP A 201 16.89 0.38 -9.58
CA ASP A 201 16.45 1.54 -8.80
C ASP A 201 17.14 1.53 -7.42
N PRO A 202 18.16 2.38 -7.20
CA PRO A 202 18.88 2.46 -5.94
C PRO A 202 18.05 2.98 -4.76
N HIS A 203 16.87 3.55 -5.01
CA HIS A 203 16.03 4.20 -4.00
C HIS A 203 14.65 3.55 -3.86
N ASP A 204 14.47 2.37 -4.47
CA ASP A 204 13.25 1.60 -4.34
C ASP A 204 13.05 1.14 -2.89
N LEU A 205 11.91 1.54 -2.32
CA LEU A 205 11.60 1.30 -0.91
C LEU A 205 11.47 -0.18 -0.59
N GLU A 206 10.83 -0.94 -1.47
CA GLU A 206 10.55 -2.36 -1.27
C GLU A 206 11.86 -3.16 -1.27
N ALA A 207 12.75 -2.89 -2.24
CA ALA A 207 14.08 -3.48 -2.31
C ALA A 207 14.96 -3.10 -1.11
N LEU A 208 14.89 -1.85 -0.63
CA LEU A 208 15.66 -1.40 0.54
C LEU A 208 15.16 -2.03 1.85
N GLN A 209 13.84 -2.17 2.03
CA GLN A 209 13.27 -2.88 3.18
C GLN A 209 13.60 -4.37 3.15
N CYS A 210 13.54 -4.99 1.97
CA CYS A 210 13.95 -6.38 1.78
C CYS A 210 15.44 -6.57 2.09
N LEU A 211 16.30 -5.65 1.64
CA LEU A 211 17.73 -5.65 1.97
C LEU A 211 17.95 -5.52 3.48
N ALA A 212 17.24 -4.62 4.15
CA ALA A 212 17.33 -4.48 5.61
C ALA A 212 16.94 -5.78 6.33
N SER A 213 15.84 -6.41 5.93
CA SER A 213 15.40 -7.70 6.47
C SER A 213 16.45 -8.80 6.29
N VAL A 214 17.05 -8.92 5.09
CA VAL A 214 18.12 -9.90 4.83
C VAL A 214 19.35 -9.60 5.67
N ARG A 215 19.72 -8.32 5.83
CA ARG A 215 20.86 -7.91 6.67
C ARG A 215 20.64 -8.24 8.15
N LEU A 216 19.42 -8.07 8.67
CA LEU A 216 19.07 -8.50 10.02
C LEU A 216 19.21 -10.01 10.19
N SER A 217 18.74 -10.83 9.23
CA SER A 217 18.95 -12.29 9.29
C SER A 217 20.41 -12.73 9.20
N GLN A 218 21.29 -11.86 8.68
CA GLN A 218 22.74 -12.08 8.59
C GLN A 218 23.50 -11.49 9.78
N GLU A 219 22.79 -10.99 10.82
CA GLU A 219 23.37 -10.32 11.98
C GLU A 219 24.18 -9.04 11.62
N LYS A 220 23.81 -8.36 10.52
CA LYS A 220 24.44 -7.13 10.03
C LYS A 220 23.56 -5.91 10.27
N THR A 221 23.28 -5.63 11.54
CA THR A 221 22.36 -4.56 11.96
C THR A 221 22.74 -3.18 11.41
N GLU A 222 24.03 -2.84 11.36
CA GLU A 222 24.49 -1.54 10.83
C GLU A 222 24.20 -1.39 9.33
N GLU A 223 24.39 -2.46 8.55
CA GLU A 223 24.07 -2.45 7.11
C GLU A 223 22.55 -2.40 6.88
N ALA A 224 21.76 -3.04 7.75
CA ALA A 224 20.30 -2.97 7.69
C ALA A 224 19.80 -1.54 7.92
N LEU A 225 20.31 -0.87 8.96
CA LEU A 225 19.98 0.51 9.25
C LEU A 225 20.38 1.44 8.10
N ALA A 226 21.58 1.26 7.53
CA ALA A 226 22.03 2.03 6.38
C ALA A 226 21.11 1.88 5.16
N ALA A 227 20.58 0.67 4.91
CA ALA A 227 19.60 0.44 3.85
C ALA A 227 18.29 1.18 4.13
N LEU A 228 17.75 1.10 5.36
CA LEU A 228 16.52 1.80 5.73
C LEU A 228 16.65 3.32 5.56
N LEU A 229 17.79 3.91 5.96
CA LEU A 229 18.07 5.34 5.86
C LEU A 229 18.35 5.83 4.44
N THR A 230 18.49 4.94 3.46
CA THR A 230 18.64 5.31 2.04
C THR A 230 17.35 5.89 1.47
N PHE A 231 16.20 5.48 2.01
CA PHE A 231 14.89 6.05 1.71
C PHE A 231 14.33 6.82 2.91
N PRO A 232 13.77 8.03 2.74
CA PRO A 232 13.66 8.77 1.48
C PRO A 232 15.00 9.36 1.03
N PRO A 233 15.21 9.55 -0.28
CA PRO A 233 16.49 10.02 -0.80
C PRO A 233 16.83 11.42 -0.28
N SER A 234 18.04 11.54 0.28
CA SER A 234 18.55 12.83 0.78
C SER A 234 18.71 13.82 -0.38
N SER A 235 18.03 14.97 -0.27
CA SER A 235 18.18 16.07 -1.22
C SER A 235 18.71 17.30 -0.48
N PRO A 236 19.90 17.85 -0.86
CA PRO A 236 20.53 18.97 -0.15
C PRO A 236 19.67 20.25 -0.06
N ASN A 237 18.70 20.38 -0.96
CA ASN A 237 17.83 21.55 -1.07
C ASN A 237 16.37 21.24 -0.67
N ALA A 238 16.07 20.02 -0.23
CA ALA A 238 14.72 19.68 0.22
C ALA A 238 14.52 20.11 1.69
N PRO A 239 13.34 20.67 2.03
CA PRO A 239 13.00 20.90 3.42
C PRO A 239 12.88 19.55 4.16
N PRO A 240 13.29 19.45 5.44
CA PRO A 240 13.15 18.21 6.22
C PRO A 240 11.73 17.63 6.20
N ALA A 241 10.71 18.49 6.18
CA ALA A 241 9.30 18.10 6.08
C ALA A 241 8.96 17.30 4.81
N ARG A 242 9.74 17.41 3.72
CA ARG A 242 9.53 16.62 2.50
C ARG A 242 9.73 15.13 2.78
N ASN A 243 10.78 14.79 3.51
CA ASN A 243 11.12 13.39 3.78
C ASN A 243 10.06 12.75 4.68
N GLN A 244 9.62 13.47 5.71
CA GLN A 244 8.49 13.06 6.54
C GLN A 244 7.20 12.86 5.72
N ALA A 245 6.90 13.79 4.81
CA ALA A 245 5.72 13.67 3.94
C ALA A 245 5.79 12.45 3.00
N LEU A 246 6.98 12.11 2.48
CA LEU A 246 7.18 10.93 1.63
C LEU A 246 6.92 9.63 2.41
N VAL A 247 7.42 9.55 3.65
CA VAL A 247 7.18 8.39 4.51
C VAL A 247 5.71 8.31 4.92
N ALA A 248 5.09 9.44 5.30
CA ALA A 248 3.67 9.50 5.69
C ALA A 248 2.70 9.14 4.54
N ALA A 249 3.10 9.39 3.29
CA ALA A 249 2.32 9.02 2.10
C ALA A 249 2.32 7.51 1.79
N LEU A 250 3.19 6.72 2.43
CA LEU A 250 3.25 5.28 2.23
C LEU A 250 2.00 4.58 2.81
N PRO A 251 1.59 3.44 2.21
CA PRO A 251 0.54 2.60 2.79
C PRO A 251 0.84 2.23 4.25
N LEU A 252 -0.21 2.11 5.06
CA LEU A 252 -0.07 1.83 6.51
C LEU A 252 0.74 0.57 6.80
N SER A 253 0.48 -0.52 6.05
CA SER A 253 1.21 -1.78 6.18
C SER A 253 2.72 -1.63 5.91
N VAL A 254 3.09 -0.81 4.93
CA VAL A 254 4.49 -0.53 4.60
C VAL A 254 5.16 0.28 5.72
N ARG A 255 4.45 1.26 6.29
CA ARG A 255 4.94 2.03 7.44
C ARG A 255 5.13 1.17 8.69
N LEU A 256 4.18 0.28 8.99
CA LEU A 256 4.28 -0.68 10.09
C LEU A 256 5.47 -1.63 9.90
N ALA A 257 5.64 -2.21 8.70
CA ALA A 257 6.79 -3.05 8.39
C ALA A 257 8.12 -2.31 8.56
N ARG A 258 8.18 -1.05 8.11
CA ARG A 258 9.35 -0.19 8.29
C ARG A 258 9.64 0.09 9.77
N ALA A 259 8.62 0.39 10.58
CA ALA A 259 8.78 0.62 12.01
C ALA A 259 9.37 -0.62 12.72
N LYS A 260 8.91 -1.83 12.39
CA LYS A 260 9.48 -3.08 12.93
C LYS A 260 10.97 -3.21 12.62
N LEU A 261 11.36 -3.00 11.35
CA LEU A 261 12.76 -3.06 10.93
C LEU A 261 13.63 -2.00 11.66
N LEU A 262 13.11 -0.79 11.88
CA LEU A 262 13.80 0.26 12.64
C LEU A 262 13.96 -0.10 14.12
N LEU A 263 12.92 -0.67 14.75
CA LEU A 263 12.99 -1.18 16.12
C LEU A 263 14.03 -2.29 16.25
N GLU A 264 14.05 -3.26 15.33
CA GLU A 264 15.06 -4.32 15.29
C GLU A 264 16.49 -3.78 15.06
N CYS A 265 16.63 -2.67 14.34
CA CYS A 265 17.92 -1.99 14.16
C CYS A 265 18.36 -1.15 15.37
N GLY A 266 17.51 -1.00 16.39
CA GLY A 266 17.79 -0.11 17.52
C GLY A 266 17.59 1.38 17.23
N ALA A 267 16.99 1.73 16.10
CA ALA A 267 16.67 3.10 15.68
C ALA A 267 15.30 3.52 16.24
N TYR A 268 15.19 3.54 17.57
CA TYR A 268 13.91 3.68 18.28
C TYR A 268 13.21 5.02 17.98
N HIS A 269 13.96 6.12 17.95
CA HIS A 269 13.40 7.45 17.63
C HIS A 269 12.73 7.45 16.24
N ASP A 270 13.45 7.02 15.20
CA ASP A 270 12.91 6.95 13.84
C ASP A 270 11.69 6.02 13.75
N ALA A 271 11.69 4.92 14.52
CA ALA A 271 10.55 4.01 14.58
C ALA A 271 9.31 4.66 15.21
N LEU A 272 9.50 5.36 16.33
CA LEU A 272 8.43 6.08 17.04
C LEU A 272 7.83 7.18 16.15
N ASP A 273 8.67 7.96 15.46
CA ASP A 273 8.21 8.96 14.48
C ASP A 273 7.31 8.35 13.39
N VAL A 274 7.68 7.17 12.85
CA VAL A 274 6.87 6.46 11.86
C VAL A 274 5.55 5.99 12.48
N LEU A 275 5.58 5.46 13.70
CA LEU A 275 4.41 4.96 14.41
C LEU A 275 3.44 6.08 14.81
N GLU A 276 3.92 7.27 15.16
CA GLU A 276 3.08 8.44 15.41
C GLU A 276 2.27 8.80 14.16
N ASN A 277 2.92 8.78 12.99
CA ASN A 277 2.24 8.99 11.72
C ASN A 277 1.22 7.88 11.41
N VAL A 278 1.51 6.63 11.79
CA VAL A 278 0.57 5.51 11.66
C VAL A 278 -0.67 5.75 12.51
N LEU A 279 -0.51 6.05 13.80
CA LEU A 279 -1.60 6.27 14.74
C LEU A 279 -2.38 7.56 14.45
N ALA A 280 -1.74 8.58 13.89
CA ALA A 280 -2.43 9.77 13.39
C ALA A 280 -3.32 9.49 12.16
N SER A 281 -3.00 8.45 11.39
CA SER A 281 -3.80 8.01 10.24
C SER A 281 -4.89 7.02 10.62
N ASP A 282 -4.59 6.13 11.57
CA ASP A 282 -5.48 5.09 12.08
C ASP A 282 -5.20 4.85 13.56
N ASP A 283 -5.96 5.53 14.42
CA ASP A 283 -5.89 5.41 15.88
C ASP A 283 -6.54 4.12 16.40
N SER A 284 -7.14 3.32 15.52
CA SER A 284 -7.73 2.02 15.84
C SER A 284 -6.78 0.85 15.57
N SER A 285 -5.56 1.12 15.08
CA SER A 285 -4.56 0.10 14.76
C SER A 285 -4.00 -0.59 16.01
N VAL A 286 -4.44 -1.83 16.27
CA VAL A 286 -3.95 -2.66 17.38
C VAL A 286 -2.43 -2.85 17.29
N GLU A 287 -1.93 -3.21 16.11
CA GLU A 287 -0.50 -3.40 15.87
C GLU A 287 0.30 -2.09 16.02
N GLY A 288 -0.25 -0.95 15.56
CA GLY A 288 0.37 0.36 15.73
C GLY A 288 0.58 0.72 17.21
N TRP A 289 -0.45 0.53 18.03
CA TRP A 289 -0.36 0.79 19.48
C TRP A 289 0.58 -0.18 20.19
N TYR A 290 0.58 -1.44 19.80
CA TYR A 290 1.53 -2.43 20.31
C TYR A 290 2.98 -2.03 20.02
N LEU A 291 3.30 -1.72 18.75
CA LEU A 291 4.65 -1.34 18.35
C LEU A 291 5.09 -0.02 18.98
N MET A 292 4.17 0.94 19.15
CA MET A 292 4.43 2.20 19.85
C MET A 292 4.79 1.94 21.32
N GLY A 293 3.97 1.15 22.01
CA GLY A 293 4.21 0.78 23.41
C GLY A 293 5.51 0.00 23.60
N TRP A 294 5.80 -0.95 22.70
CA TRP A 294 7.06 -1.70 22.69
C TRP A 294 8.27 -0.79 22.42
N GLY A 295 8.15 0.13 21.45
CA GLY A 295 9.20 1.11 21.15
C GLY A 295 9.55 1.95 22.39
N TRP A 296 8.55 2.52 23.06
CA TRP A 296 8.76 3.29 24.29
C TRP A 296 9.36 2.45 25.42
N TRP A 297 8.94 1.18 25.55
CA TRP A 297 9.52 0.26 26.53
C TRP A 297 11.04 0.06 26.28
N LEU A 298 11.44 -0.18 25.03
CA LEU A 298 12.85 -0.34 24.65
C LEU A 298 13.67 0.93 24.93
N VAL A 299 13.10 2.11 24.71
CA VAL A 299 13.74 3.40 25.06
C VAL A 299 13.91 3.51 26.57
N ALA A 300 12.87 3.20 27.35
CA ALA A 300 12.90 3.27 28.82
C ALA A 300 13.93 2.31 29.43
N GLU A 301 14.01 1.06 28.95
CA GLU A 301 15.02 0.09 29.39
C GLU A 301 16.44 0.61 29.11
N ARG A 302 16.70 1.10 27.90
CA ARG A 302 18.01 1.62 27.53
C ARG A 302 18.41 2.84 28.35
N GLN A 303 17.46 3.74 28.62
CA GLN A 303 17.73 4.91 29.47
C GLN A 303 18.01 4.51 30.91
N LYS A 304 17.27 3.53 31.45
CA LYS A 304 17.49 2.97 32.80
C LYS A 304 18.87 2.33 32.94
N GLU A 305 19.40 1.71 31.88
CA GLU A 305 20.76 1.16 31.82
C GLU A 305 21.86 2.22 31.65
N GLY A 306 21.48 3.50 31.52
CA GLY A 306 22.40 4.63 31.34
C GLY A 306 22.83 4.84 29.88
N GLY A 307 22.11 4.25 28.92
CA GLY A 307 22.28 4.52 27.50
C GLY A 307 21.60 5.83 27.11
N GLU A 308 22.27 6.65 26.30
CA GLU A 308 21.63 7.79 25.65
C GLU A 308 20.77 7.29 24.47
N VAL A 309 19.54 7.78 24.40
CA VAL A 309 18.61 7.54 23.28
C VAL A 309 18.13 8.88 22.76
N GLU A 310 18.22 9.08 21.45
CA GLU A 310 17.73 10.28 20.78
C GLU A 310 16.23 10.50 21.07
N GLY A 311 15.83 11.74 21.32
CA GLY A 311 14.45 12.11 21.68
C GLY A 311 14.06 11.94 23.15
N SER A 312 14.91 11.32 23.99
CA SER A 312 14.64 11.14 25.43
C SER A 312 15.19 12.26 26.34
N GLU A 313 15.60 13.38 25.75
CA GLU A 313 16.29 14.46 26.47
C GLU A 313 15.41 15.09 27.55
N GLY A 314 15.85 14.97 28.82
CA GLY A 314 15.19 15.60 29.95
C GLY A 314 14.00 14.82 30.54
N LEU A 315 13.64 13.66 29.97
CA LEU A 315 12.65 12.75 30.52
C LEU A 315 13.31 11.73 31.46
N THR A 316 12.58 11.31 32.50
CA THR A 316 13.03 10.20 33.35
C THR A 316 12.63 8.87 32.72
N TRP A 317 13.34 7.78 33.04
CA TRP A 317 12.97 6.46 32.50
C TRP A 317 11.57 6.05 32.98
N GLU A 318 11.15 6.51 34.16
CA GLU A 318 9.79 6.31 34.67
C GLU A 318 8.72 7.03 33.83
N ASP A 319 9.04 8.19 33.26
CA ASP A 319 8.12 8.93 32.39
C ASP A 319 7.98 8.21 31.05
N ILE A 320 9.09 7.77 30.45
CA ILE A 320 9.07 7.03 29.18
C ILE A 320 8.37 5.66 29.35
N ALA A 321 8.62 4.98 30.47
CA ALA A 321 7.92 3.74 30.79
C ALA A 321 6.41 3.94 30.97
N ARG A 322 5.98 5.14 31.37
CA ARG A 322 4.56 5.51 31.47
C ARG A 322 3.92 5.69 30.10
N ASP A 323 4.61 6.36 29.17
CA ASP A 323 4.15 6.49 27.78
C ASP A 323 3.99 5.11 27.12
N SER A 324 4.93 4.20 27.38
CA SER A 324 4.81 2.79 26.99
C SER A 324 3.54 2.15 27.57
N ARG A 325 3.30 2.30 28.87
CA ARG A 325 2.12 1.75 29.55
C ARG A 325 0.82 2.23 28.92
N ASP A 326 0.67 3.53 28.69
CA ASP A 326 -0.56 4.12 28.15
C ASP A 326 -0.85 3.57 26.74
N CYS A 327 0.18 3.40 25.91
CA CYS A 327 0.06 2.76 24.59
C CYS A 327 -0.35 1.29 24.69
N LEU A 328 0.24 0.52 25.60
CA LEU A 328 -0.05 -0.90 25.80
C LEU A 328 -1.46 -1.15 26.37
N GLU A 329 -1.94 -0.29 27.28
CA GLU A 329 -3.32 -0.35 27.77
C GLU A 329 -4.32 -0.03 26.66
N THR A 330 -4.01 0.95 25.80
CA THR A 330 -4.82 1.27 24.60
C THR A 330 -4.85 0.10 23.62
N CYS A 331 -3.69 -0.51 23.32
CA CYS A 331 -3.59 -1.73 22.52
C CYS A 331 -4.49 -2.84 23.07
N GLN A 332 -4.40 -3.12 24.38
CA GLN A 332 -5.19 -4.16 25.03
C GLN A 332 -6.70 -3.88 24.94
N MET A 333 -7.10 -2.62 25.09
CA MET A 333 -8.49 -2.19 24.95
C MET A 333 -9.00 -2.43 23.53
N LEU A 334 -8.25 -1.98 22.52
CA LEU A 334 -8.62 -2.11 21.11
C LEU A 334 -8.71 -3.58 20.69
N HIS A 335 -7.70 -4.40 21.03
CA HIS A 335 -7.67 -5.84 20.75
C HIS A 335 -8.95 -6.54 21.22
N LYS A 336 -9.35 -6.29 22.48
CA LYS A 336 -10.60 -6.84 23.07
C LYS A 336 -11.85 -6.31 22.37
N SER A 337 -11.88 -5.00 22.06
CA SER A 337 -13.06 -4.36 21.46
C SER A 337 -13.32 -4.81 20.03
N GLN A 338 -12.25 -5.06 19.26
CA GLN A 338 -12.31 -5.44 17.85
C GLN A 338 -12.35 -6.96 17.66
N SER A 339 -12.11 -7.75 18.72
CA SER A 339 -11.90 -9.20 18.64
C SER A 339 -10.77 -9.54 17.67
N ASP A 340 -9.66 -8.82 17.81
CA ASP A 340 -8.49 -8.96 16.95
C ASP A 340 -7.93 -10.41 17.01
N PRO A 341 -7.59 -11.03 15.85
CA PRO A 341 -7.18 -12.42 15.81
C PRO A 341 -5.74 -12.68 16.29
N ASP A 342 -4.90 -11.65 16.42
CA ASP A 342 -3.49 -11.80 16.78
C ASP A 342 -3.34 -12.02 18.30
N THR A 343 -3.43 -13.28 18.74
CA THR A 343 -3.27 -13.63 20.15
C THR A 343 -1.86 -13.41 20.69
N PRO A 344 -0.76 -13.67 19.92
CA PRO A 344 0.59 -13.39 20.40
C PRO A 344 0.83 -11.93 20.81
N ILE A 345 0.29 -10.96 20.06
CA ILE A 345 0.40 -9.53 20.45
C ILE A 345 -0.23 -9.31 21.84
N LEU A 346 -1.43 -9.82 22.06
CA LEU A 346 -2.14 -9.63 23.34
C LEU A 346 -1.38 -10.28 24.52
N GLU A 347 -0.81 -11.47 24.31
CA GLU A 347 -0.01 -12.17 25.32
C GLU A 347 1.21 -11.31 25.72
N HIS A 348 1.95 -10.81 24.74
CA HIS A 348 3.12 -9.98 25.02
C HIS A 348 2.78 -8.63 25.67
N VAL A 349 1.68 -8.00 25.25
CA VAL A 349 1.16 -6.78 25.92
C VAL A 349 0.87 -7.05 27.40
N GLN A 350 0.29 -8.19 27.74
CA GLN A 350 0.02 -8.56 29.14
C GLN A 350 1.31 -8.80 29.94
N GLU A 351 2.33 -9.41 29.33
CA GLU A 351 3.64 -9.60 29.95
C GLU A 351 4.34 -8.26 30.26
N LEU A 352 4.31 -7.33 29.30
CA LEU A 352 4.87 -5.98 29.46
C LEU A 352 4.16 -5.19 30.55
N LEU A 353 2.82 -5.18 30.55
CA LEU A 353 2.03 -4.52 31.59
C LEU A 353 2.32 -5.11 32.97
N GLY A 354 2.45 -6.44 33.07
CA GLY A 354 2.85 -7.10 34.32
C GLY A 354 4.26 -6.70 34.78
N THR A 355 5.18 -6.48 33.85
CA THR A 355 6.54 -6.00 34.13
C THR A 355 6.52 -4.56 34.64
N LEU A 356 5.76 -3.68 33.99
CA LEU A 356 5.56 -2.29 34.38
C LEU A 356 4.91 -2.17 35.77
N ASP A 357 3.91 -3.01 36.06
CA ASP A 357 3.28 -3.11 37.38
C ASP A 357 4.29 -3.52 38.47
N ALA A 358 5.13 -4.51 38.20
CA ALA A 358 6.16 -4.97 39.13
C ALA A 358 7.23 -3.89 39.41
N LEU A 359 7.46 -2.99 38.46
CA LEU A 359 8.34 -1.83 38.58
C LEU A 359 7.67 -0.61 39.22
N GLY A 360 6.36 -0.66 39.49
CA GLY A 360 5.61 0.43 40.11
C GLY A 360 5.32 1.61 39.18
N ILE A 361 5.40 1.41 37.86
CA ILE A 361 5.05 2.43 36.86
C ILE A 361 3.54 2.49 36.76
N THR A 362 2.90 3.53 37.29
CA THR A 362 1.44 3.72 37.21
C THR A 362 1.04 4.40 35.90
N PRO A 363 -0.20 4.21 35.41
CA PRO A 363 -0.72 4.92 34.23
C PRO A 363 -0.64 6.44 34.43
N SER A 364 -0.67 7.18 33.33
CA SER A 364 -0.83 8.64 33.41
C SER A 364 -2.14 9.00 34.13
N PRO A 365 -2.13 10.01 35.02
CA PRO A 365 -3.37 10.49 35.59
C PRO A 365 -4.27 10.96 34.45
N ILE A 366 -5.50 10.46 34.44
CA ILE A 366 -6.53 10.97 33.53
C ILE A 366 -6.61 12.47 33.83
N GLN A 367 -6.24 13.30 32.85
CA GLN A 367 -6.63 14.70 32.88
C GLN A 367 -8.14 14.70 32.71
N ASP A 368 -8.86 14.67 33.82
CA ASP A 368 -10.22 15.16 33.81
C ASP A 368 -10.12 16.61 33.31
N ASP A 369 -10.71 16.89 32.14
CA ASP A 369 -10.97 18.24 31.65
C ASP A 369 -11.99 18.95 32.59
N GLU A 370 -11.71 18.99 33.89
CA GLU A 370 -12.35 19.85 34.89
C GLU A 370 -11.62 21.21 34.93
N GLU A 371 -11.60 21.92 33.80
CA GLU A 371 -11.62 23.38 33.79
C GLU A 371 -12.91 23.86 33.10
N GLY A 372 -14.03 23.37 33.64
CA GLY A 372 -15.33 24.02 33.57
C GLY A 372 -15.60 24.82 34.84
N ASP A 373 -14.61 25.54 35.39
CA ASP A 373 -14.84 26.46 36.50
C ASP A 373 -15.34 27.81 35.97
N GLY A 374 -16.66 27.90 35.88
CA GLY A 374 -17.36 28.97 36.61
C GLY A 374 -16.99 30.42 36.33
N ASP A 375 -17.01 30.89 35.08
CA ASP A 375 -17.19 32.32 34.82
C ASP A 375 -18.63 32.64 34.42
N GLY A 376 -19.29 33.35 35.33
CA GLY A 376 -20.70 33.66 35.34
C GLY A 376 -21.15 34.40 34.09
N TRP A 377 -22.22 33.87 33.49
CA TRP A 377 -23.07 34.63 32.59
C TRP A 377 -23.71 35.76 33.41
N GLU A 378 -23.10 36.95 33.39
CA GLU A 378 -23.77 38.17 33.84
C GLU A 378 -24.95 38.45 32.89
N ASP A 379 -26.13 38.21 33.43
CA ASP A 379 -27.43 38.50 32.86
C ASP A 379 -27.50 39.99 32.49
N ALA A 380 -27.44 40.29 31.19
CA ALA A 380 -27.62 41.65 30.69
C ALA A 380 -29.10 42.01 30.83
N SER A 381 -29.43 42.65 31.96
CA SER A 381 -30.72 43.26 32.22
C SER A 381 -31.01 44.35 31.17
N ASP A 382 -32.00 44.08 30.33
CA ASP A 382 -32.65 44.98 29.39
C ASP A 382 -33.59 45.91 30.20
N ASP A 383 -33.27 47.20 30.31
CA ASP A 383 -34.21 48.29 30.65
C ASP A 383 -33.50 49.64 30.64
N GLU A 384 -33.54 50.38 29.52
CA GLU A 384 -33.66 51.85 29.54
C GLU A 384 -34.46 52.34 28.32
N ASP A 385 -35.75 52.59 28.58
CA ASP A 385 -36.61 53.45 27.77
C ASP A 385 -36.01 54.85 27.63
N VAL A 386 -35.70 55.27 26.40
CA VAL A 386 -35.43 56.69 26.08
C VAL A 386 -36.58 57.23 25.24
N GLU A 387 -37.53 57.88 25.90
CA GLU A 387 -38.49 58.80 25.28
C GLU A 387 -37.75 59.99 24.67
N MET A 388 -37.86 60.17 23.35
CA MET A 388 -37.42 61.39 22.67
C MET A 388 -38.60 62.34 22.50
N SER A 389 -38.54 63.47 23.21
CA SER A 389 -39.34 64.68 22.98
C SER A 389 -38.80 65.49 21.82
#